data_AF-A0A2M7TG75-F1
#
_entry.id   AF-A0A2M7TG75-F1
#
_cell.length_a   1.000
_cell.length_b   1.000
_cell.length_c   1.000
_cell.angle_alpha   90.00
_cell.angle_beta   90.00
_cell.angle_gamma   90.00
#
_symmetry.space_group_name_H-M   'P 1'
#
loop_
_entity.id
_entity.type
_entity.pdbx_description
1 polymer ?
#
loop_
_entity_poly.entity_id
_entity_poly.type
_entity_poly.pdbx_seq_one_letter_code
_entity_poly.pdbx_strand_id
1 'polypeptide(L)'
;MDYLLFATRNGTVKRTSSDEYGNIRQSGLVAINLSAKDELLTVKATTGNSLVLLVSQKGKCILFDEEDVRPTGRSTQGVRGILLKNDDKVVGMATIEKNEYKDKTAGELIIITANGYGKASKLSGYSVQGRGGQGVFTAKVTSKTGQVVAMRVIKRNDAKTAATKRAEETTDIVDEYEIGADLLVTSAQGQTIRLPLDDVPTLGRQTQGVRIIKLNSGDQAKALAIL
;
A
#
# COMPACT_ATOMS: atom_id res chain seq x y z
N MET A 1 6.16 -19.45 0.92
CA MET A 1 6.26 -18.19 0.17
C MET A 1 6.40 -18.58 -1.28
N ASP A 2 5.39 -18.32 -2.07
CA ASP A 2 5.23 -19.03 -3.33
C ASP A 2 5.49 -18.08 -4.50
N TYR A 3 5.23 -16.79 -4.29
CA TYR A 3 5.41 -15.77 -5.29
C TYR A 3 6.05 -14.50 -4.74
N LEU A 4 6.73 -13.78 -5.63
CA LEU A 4 7.07 -12.37 -5.48
C LEU A 4 6.15 -11.54 -6.39
N LEU A 5 5.40 -10.64 -5.78
CA LEU A 5 4.52 -9.68 -6.44
C LEU A 5 5.19 -8.30 -6.48
N PHE A 6 5.41 -7.81 -7.69
CA PHE A 6 6.04 -6.53 -7.98
C PHE A 6 4.96 -5.50 -8.34
N ALA A 7 5.16 -4.26 -7.93
CA ALA A 7 4.43 -3.10 -8.45
C ALA A 7 5.39 -1.97 -8.81
N THR A 8 5.00 -1.20 -9.82
CA THR A 8 5.76 -0.07 -10.36
C THR A 8 5.03 1.25 -10.17
N ARG A 9 5.75 2.36 -10.31
CA ARG A 9 5.16 3.72 -10.26
C ARG A 9 4.11 3.95 -11.35
N ASN A 10 4.23 3.32 -12.51
CA ASN A 10 3.25 3.46 -13.59
C ASN A 10 2.06 2.50 -13.50
N GLY A 11 1.94 1.72 -12.42
CA GLY A 11 0.80 0.82 -12.21
C GLY A 11 0.91 -0.53 -12.93
N THR A 12 2.09 -0.88 -13.45
CA THR A 12 2.42 -2.25 -13.86
C THR A 12 2.61 -3.12 -12.61
N VAL A 13 2.05 -4.32 -12.65
CA VAL A 13 2.24 -5.37 -11.64
C VAL A 13 2.76 -6.64 -12.29
N LYS A 14 3.51 -7.42 -11.54
CA LYS A 14 3.99 -8.73 -12.00
C LYS A 14 4.05 -9.71 -10.84
N ARG A 15 3.71 -10.97 -11.10
CA ARG A 15 3.91 -12.08 -10.18
C ARG A 15 4.93 -13.06 -10.77
N THR A 16 5.87 -13.53 -9.96
CA THR A 16 6.90 -14.51 -10.36
C THR A 16 7.04 -15.55 -9.25
N SER A 17 7.20 -16.82 -9.58
CA SER A 17 7.46 -17.86 -8.57
C SER A 17 8.73 -17.52 -7.77
N SER A 18 8.74 -17.79 -6.47
CA SER A 18 9.93 -17.64 -5.62
C SER A 18 11.08 -18.55 -6.05
N ASP A 19 10.78 -19.72 -6.65
CA ASP A 19 11.78 -20.69 -7.14
C ASP A 19 12.74 -20.10 -8.19
N GLU A 20 12.28 -19.11 -8.96
CA GLU A 20 13.09 -18.38 -9.94
C GLU A 20 14.28 -17.64 -9.31
N TYR A 21 14.27 -17.47 -7.98
CA TYR A 21 15.26 -16.75 -7.20
C TYR A 21 16.12 -17.67 -6.31
N GLY A 22 16.04 -19.00 -6.48
CA GLY A 22 16.78 -19.95 -5.64
C GLY A 22 18.31 -19.88 -5.76
N ASN A 23 18.84 -19.32 -6.86
CA ASN A 23 20.29 -19.20 -7.11
C ASN A 23 20.66 -17.77 -7.56
N ILE A 24 21.04 -16.91 -6.61
CA ILE A 24 21.42 -15.51 -6.89
C ILE A 24 22.95 -15.36 -6.76
N ARG A 25 23.60 -14.87 -7.82
CA ARG A 25 25.03 -14.52 -7.80
C ARG A 25 25.24 -13.12 -7.23
N GLN A 26 26.47 -12.80 -6.82
CA GLN A 26 26.82 -11.46 -6.33
C GLN A 26 26.52 -10.32 -7.31
N SER A 27 26.56 -10.58 -8.63
CA SER A 27 26.19 -9.62 -9.68
C SER A 27 24.69 -9.30 -9.74
N GLY A 28 23.88 -9.98 -8.94
CA GLY A 28 22.42 -9.90 -8.98
C GLY A 28 21.82 -10.55 -10.23
N LEU A 29 20.52 -10.32 -10.42
CA LEU A 29 19.74 -10.82 -11.55
C LEU A 29 18.64 -9.83 -11.92
N VAL A 30 18.20 -9.87 -13.18
CA VAL A 30 17.07 -9.04 -13.63
C VAL A 30 15.78 -9.65 -13.11
N ALA A 31 15.14 -8.97 -12.15
CA ALA A 31 13.89 -9.40 -11.53
C ALA A 31 12.65 -8.89 -12.26
N ILE A 32 12.75 -7.84 -13.09
CA ILE A 32 11.68 -7.23 -13.90
C ILE A 32 12.27 -6.32 -14.98
N ASN A 33 11.65 -6.31 -16.17
CA ASN A 33 11.97 -5.33 -17.20
C ASN A 33 11.09 -4.09 -17.03
N LEU A 34 11.71 -2.95 -16.70
CA LEU A 34 10.98 -1.68 -16.55
C LEU A 34 10.87 -0.94 -17.88
N SER A 35 9.71 -0.34 -18.13
CA SER A 35 9.54 0.61 -19.23
C SER A 35 10.39 1.85 -19.01
N ALA A 36 10.68 2.61 -20.08
CA ALA A 36 11.31 3.91 -19.95
C ALA A 36 10.54 4.82 -18.99
N LYS A 37 11.25 5.45 -18.04
CA LYS A 37 10.68 6.33 -17.00
C LYS A 37 9.69 5.64 -16.05
N ASP A 38 9.72 4.31 -15.97
CA ASP A 38 9.07 3.56 -14.92
C ASP A 38 10.09 3.15 -13.86
N GLU A 39 9.61 2.99 -12.64
CA GLU A 39 10.43 2.65 -11.49
C GLU A 39 9.74 1.55 -10.70
N LEU A 40 10.52 0.58 -10.24
CA LEU A 40 10.03 -0.39 -9.28
C LEU A 40 9.65 0.35 -8.00
N LEU A 41 8.41 0.16 -7.55
CA LEU A 41 7.90 0.79 -6.35
C LEU A 41 8.14 -0.10 -5.12
N THR A 42 7.71 -1.35 -5.21
CA THR A 42 7.84 -2.32 -4.11
C THR A 42 7.69 -3.74 -4.62
N VAL A 43 8.17 -4.68 -3.81
CA VAL A 43 7.92 -6.12 -3.95
C VAL A 43 7.26 -6.60 -2.66
N LYS A 44 6.29 -7.51 -2.77
CA LYS A 44 5.67 -8.20 -1.64
C LYS A 44 5.73 -9.69 -1.94
N ALA A 45 6.15 -10.50 -0.98
CA ALA A 45 5.99 -11.95 -1.10
C ALA A 45 4.52 -12.31 -0.89
N THR A 46 4.02 -13.36 -1.55
CA THR A 46 2.64 -13.83 -1.41
C THR A 46 2.57 -15.36 -1.52
N THR A 47 1.44 -15.92 -1.13
CA THR A 47 1.14 -17.36 -1.17
C THR A 47 0.11 -17.74 -2.26
N GLY A 48 -0.40 -16.79 -3.04
CA GLY A 48 -1.54 -17.01 -3.94
C GLY A 48 -2.90 -16.68 -3.30
N ASN A 49 -2.95 -16.36 -2.01
CA ASN A 49 -4.17 -16.05 -1.25
C ASN A 49 -4.34 -14.56 -0.88
N SER A 50 -3.73 -13.65 -1.64
CA SER A 50 -3.81 -12.21 -1.38
C SER A 50 -4.70 -11.47 -2.39
N LEU A 51 -5.40 -10.44 -1.91
CA LEU A 51 -5.85 -9.32 -2.72
C LEU A 51 -4.74 -8.26 -2.80
N VAL A 52 -4.70 -7.54 -3.92
CA VAL A 52 -3.68 -6.51 -4.20
C VAL A 52 -4.35 -5.15 -4.23
N LEU A 53 -3.96 -4.28 -3.31
CA LEU A 53 -4.37 -2.89 -3.25
C LEU A 53 -3.27 -2.01 -3.85
N LEU A 54 -3.60 -1.21 -4.87
CA LEU A 54 -2.74 -0.13 -5.36
C LEU A 54 -3.41 1.22 -5.07
N VAL A 55 -2.61 2.20 -4.63
CA VAL A 55 -3.07 3.57 -4.37
C VAL A 55 -2.25 4.55 -5.22
N SER A 56 -2.91 5.53 -5.84
CA SER A 56 -2.27 6.57 -6.64
C SER A 56 -2.16 7.92 -5.95
N GLN A 57 -1.25 8.77 -6.42
CA GLN A 57 -1.02 10.12 -5.89
C GLN A 57 -2.23 11.05 -6.06
N LYS A 58 -3.10 10.80 -7.06
CA LYS A 58 -4.37 11.53 -7.22
C LYS A 58 -5.54 10.94 -6.42
N GLY A 59 -5.26 10.01 -5.50
CA GLY A 59 -6.26 9.47 -4.59
C GLY A 59 -7.19 8.43 -5.23
N LYS A 60 -6.76 7.80 -6.33
CA LYS A 60 -7.41 6.59 -6.86
C LYS A 60 -6.85 5.35 -6.18
N CYS A 61 -7.66 4.31 -6.08
CA CYS A 61 -7.21 3.00 -5.67
C CYS A 61 -7.90 1.89 -6.46
N ILE A 62 -7.23 0.75 -6.60
CA ILE A 62 -7.82 -0.49 -7.11
C ILE A 62 -7.50 -1.62 -6.15
N LEU A 63 -8.47 -2.49 -5.92
CA LEU A 63 -8.31 -3.73 -5.16
C LEU A 63 -8.72 -4.88 -6.08
N PHE A 64 -7.82 -5.80 -6.36
CA PHE A 64 -8.06 -6.93 -7.26
C PHE A 64 -7.43 -8.22 -6.71
N ASP A 65 -7.80 -9.37 -7.26
CA ASP A 65 -7.27 -10.66 -6.85
C ASP A 65 -5.86 -10.89 -7.42
N GLU A 66 -4.88 -11.31 -6.62
CA GLU A 66 -3.53 -11.57 -7.16
C GLU A 66 -3.51 -12.62 -8.28
N GLU A 67 -4.50 -13.52 -8.30
CA GLU A 67 -4.64 -14.55 -9.34
C GLU A 67 -4.98 -13.96 -10.71
N ASP A 68 -5.52 -12.74 -10.79
CA ASP A 68 -5.68 -12.00 -12.04
C ASP A 68 -4.33 -11.76 -12.74
N VAL A 69 -3.23 -11.78 -11.96
CA VAL A 69 -1.86 -11.68 -12.45
C VAL A 69 -1.27 -13.09 -12.53
N ARG A 70 -1.27 -13.66 -13.73
CA ARG A 70 -0.60 -14.95 -13.96
C ARG A 70 0.89 -14.87 -13.58
N PRO A 71 1.47 -15.90 -12.95
CA PRO A 71 2.90 -15.97 -12.74
C PRO A 71 3.64 -15.98 -14.09
N THR A 72 4.74 -15.24 -14.16
CA THR A 72 5.63 -15.22 -15.33
C THR A 72 7.09 -15.21 -14.87
N GLY A 73 8.01 -15.58 -15.76
CA GLY A 73 9.45 -15.57 -15.46
C GLY A 73 10.00 -14.19 -15.08
N ARG A 74 11.23 -14.17 -14.57
CA ARG A 74 11.86 -12.95 -14.02
C ARG A 74 12.03 -11.82 -15.03
N SER A 75 12.51 -12.11 -16.23
CA SER A 75 12.82 -11.10 -17.26
C SER A 75 11.60 -10.70 -18.10
N THR A 76 10.42 -10.59 -17.48
CA THR A 76 9.20 -10.05 -18.11
C THR A 76 8.83 -8.70 -17.51
N GLN A 77 8.03 -7.94 -18.27
CA GLN A 77 7.58 -6.60 -17.89
C GLN A 77 6.41 -6.61 -16.89
N GLY A 78 5.54 -7.63 -16.96
CA GLY A 78 4.30 -7.68 -16.18
C GLY A 78 3.08 -7.21 -16.98
N VAL A 79 2.00 -6.93 -16.26
CA VAL A 79 0.70 -6.53 -16.80
C VAL A 79 0.18 -5.29 -16.08
N ARG A 80 -0.80 -4.60 -16.67
CA ARG A 80 -1.41 -3.44 -16.01
C ARG A 80 -2.21 -3.89 -14.77
N GLY A 81 -1.87 -3.31 -13.62
CA GLY A 81 -2.58 -3.44 -12.34
C GLY A 81 -3.64 -2.36 -12.15
N ILE A 82 -3.33 -1.10 -12.50
CA ILE A 82 -4.28 0.03 -12.47
C ILE A 82 -4.13 0.90 -13.72
N LEU A 83 -5.24 1.40 -14.27
CA LEU A 83 -5.23 2.40 -15.33
C LEU A 83 -5.11 3.80 -14.73
N LEU A 84 -3.90 4.36 -14.82
CA LEU A 84 -3.60 5.75 -14.45
C LEU A 84 -3.90 6.69 -15.61
N LYS A 85 -4.34 7.90 -15.30
CA LYS A 85 -4.61 8.97 -16.28
C LYS A 85 -3.65 10.13 -16.07
N ASN A 86 -3.28 10.78 -17.18
CA ASN A 86 -2.36 11.92 -17.19
C ASN A 86 -1.03 11.55 -16.50
N ASP A 87 -0.56 12.41 -15.61
CA ASP A 87 0.65 12.26 -14.79
C ASP A 87 0.41 11.53 -13.45
N ASP A 88 -0.70 10.79 -13.27
CA ASP A 88 -0.92 10.02 -12.04
C ASP A 88 0.09 8.85 -11.92
N LYS A 89 0.45 8.51 -10.69
CA LYS A 89 1.48 7.51 -10.33
C LYS A 89 1.04 6.73 -9.09
N VAL A 90 1.42 5.46 -9.00
CA VAL A 90 1.23 4.65 -7.80
C VAL A 90 2.16 5.13 -6.68
N VAL A 91 1.60 5.33 -5.49
CA VAL A 91 2.33 5.73 -4.28
C VAL A 91 2.63 4.55 -3.36
N GLY A 92 1.84 3.49 -3.42
CA GLY A 92 2.04 2.28 -2.62
C GLY A 92 1.23 1.09 -3.11
N MET A 93 1.67 -0.09 -2.69
CA MET A 93 0.97 -1.36 -2.82
C MET A 93 0.85 -2.00 -1.44
N ALA A 94 -0.29 -2.64 -1.17
CA ALA A 94 -0.46 -3.56 -0.06
C ALA A 94 -1.08 -4.88 -0.54
N THR A 95 -0.76 -5.95 0.19
CA THR A 95 -1.39 -7.27 0.04
C THR A 95 -2.31 -7.49 1.23
N ILE A 96 -3.50 -8.04 0.97
CA ILE A 96 -4.53 -8.27 1.98
C ILE A 96 -4.96 -9.73 1.89
N GLU A 97 -4.86 -10.50 2.96
CA GLU A 97 -5.32 -11.88 2.97
C GLU A 97 -6.82 -11.98 2.64
N LYS A 98 -7.17 -12.84 1.67
CA LYS A 98 -8.56 -12.97 1.18
C LYS A 98 -9.53 -13.33 2.30
N ASN A 99 -9.12 -14.17 3.25
CA ASN A 99 -9.93 -14.58 4.38
C ASN A 99 -10.22 -13.40 5.32
N GLU A 100 -9.20 -12.60 5.66
CA GLU A 100 -9.39 -11.43 6.53
C GLU A 100 -10.23 -10.34 5.85
N TYR A 101 -10.11 -10.19 4.54
CA TYR A 101 -10.96 -9.29 3.78
C TYR A 101 -12.42 -9.77 3.80
N LYS A 102 -12.66 -11.06 3.57
CA LYS A 102 -13.99 -11.68 3.61
C LYS A 102 -14.63 -11.55 5.00
N ASP A 103 -13.85 -11.76 6.05
CA ASP A 103 -14.29 -11.67 7.44
C ASP A 103 -14.35 -10.23 7.96
N LYS A 104 -13.98 -9.25 7.13
CA LYS A 104 -13.95 -7.81 7.43
C LYS A 104 -12.99 -7.46 8.58
N THR A 105 -11.96 -8.28 8.78
CA THR A 105 -10.90 -8.12 9.80
C THR A 105 -9.57 -7.63 9.21
N ALA A 106 -9.50 -7.42 7.90
CA ALA A 106 -8.30 -6.93 7.19
C ALA A 106 -7.75 -5.58 7.67
N GLY A 107 -8.51 -4.81 8.46
CA GLY A 107 -8.07 -3.53 9.02
C GLY A 107 -8.44 -2.32 8.16
N GLU A 108 -7.55 -1.34 8.14
CA GLU A 108 -7.78 0.00 7.57
C GLU A 108 -6.61 0.46 6.71
N LEU A 109 -6.92 1.22 5.66
CA LEU A 109 -5.92 1.94 4.86
C LEU A 109 -5.72 3.34 5.45
N ILE A 110 -4.51 3.62 5.92
CA ILE A 110 -4.03 4.98 6.18
C ILE A 110 -3.46 5.58 4.91
N ILE A 111 -3.79 6.85 4.68
CA ILE A 111 -3.14 7.71 3.69
C ILE A 111 -2.66 9.01 4.32
N ILE A 112 -1.53 9.52 3.84
CA ILE A 112 -1.02 10.87 4.13
C ILE A 112 -0.85 11.62 2.81
N THR A 113 -1.19 12.90 2.80
CA THR A 113 -1.08 13.79 1.65
C THR A 113 0.01 14.84 1.85
N ALA A 114 0.49 15.42 0.74
CA ALA A 114 1.64 16.31 0.71
C ALA A 114 1.52 17.52 1.65
N ASN A 115 0.31 18.07 1.87
CA ASN A 115 0.12 19.22 2.76
C ASN A 115 -0.23 18.82 4.20
N GLY A 116 0.11 17.59 4.59
CA GLY A 116 -0.03 17.12 5.97
C GLY A 116 -1.44 16.69 6.37
N TYR A 117 -2.32 16.37 5.41
CA TYR A 117 -3.62 15.79 5.70
C TYR A 117 -3.55 14.26 5.67
N GLY A 118 -4.43 13.60 6.42
CA GLY A 118 -4.47 12.15 6.49
C GLY A 118 -5.75 11.62 7.09
N LYS A 119 -5.95 10.31 6.93
CA LYS A 119 -7.07 9.55 7.49
C LYS A 119 -6.79 8.07 7.38
N ALA A 120 -7.48 7.30 8.20
CA ALA A 120 -7.70 5.87 7.99
C ALA A 120 -9.06 5.63 7.31
N SER A 121 -9.21 4.50 6.63
CA SER A 121 -10.48 4.06 6.05
C SER A 121 -10.55 2.54 6.03
N LYS A 122 -11.60 1.95 6.60
CA LYS A 122 -11.79 0.49 6.69
C LYS A 122 -11.68 -0.19 5.32
N LEU A 123 -10.89 -1.26 5.23
CA LEU A 123 -10.68 -2.03 4.00
C LEU A 123 -11.96 -2.72 3.51
N SER A 124 -12.88 -3.08 4.41
CA SER A 124 -14.21 -3.59 4.06
C SER A 124 -15.06 -2.59 3.24
N GLY A 125 -14.69 -1.31 3.22
CA GLY A 125 -15.30 -0.30 2.36
C GLY A 125 -14.75 -0.27 0.93
N TYR A 126 -13.74 -1.07 0.56
CA TYR A 126 -13.07 -1.07 -0.74
C TYR A 126 -13.47 -2.28 -1.57
N SER A 127 -14.37 -2.12 -2.55
CA SER A 127 -14.82 -3.23 -3.38
C SER A 127 -13.71 -3.82 -4.25
N VAL A 128 -13.63 -5.14 -4.29
CA VAL A 128 -12.79 -5.90 -5.23
C VAL A 128 -13.33 -5.71 -6.65
N GLN A 129 -12.44 -5.50 -7.61
CA GLN A 129 -12.73 -5.39 -9.04
C GLN A 129 -11.61 -6.04 -9.84
N GLY A 130 -11.78 -6.23 -11.15
CA GLY A 130 -10.70 -6.77 -11.99
C GLY A 130 -9.53 -5.81 -12.15
N ARG A 131 -8.30 -6.33 -12.25
CA ARG A 131 -7.10 -5.51 -12.46
C ARG A 131 -7.18 -4.69 -13.75
N GLY A 132 -6.42 -3.60 -13.80
CA GLY A 132 -6.30 -2.72 -14.97
C GLY A 132 -7.45 -1.74 -15.15
N GLY A 133 -8.44 -1.74 -14.25
CA GLY A 133 -9.47 -0.71 -14.16
C GLY A 133 -8.92 0.64 -13.69
N GLN A 134 -9.73 1.70 -13.81
CA GLN A 134 -9.37 3.05 -13.34
C GLN A 134 -9.38 3.18 -11.81
N GLY A 135 -9.97 2.20 -11.12
CA GLY A 135 -10.15 2.24 -9.68
C GLY A 135 -11.20 3.25 -9.21
N VAL A 136 -11.37 3.29 -7.90
CA VAL A 136 -12.32 4.16 -7.19
C VAL A 136 -11.56 5.20 -6.37
N PHE A 137 -12.24 6.21 -5.84
CA PHE A 137 -11.58 7.17 -4.96
C PHE A 137 -11.34 6.61 -3.56
N THR A 138 -10.10 6.72 -3.10
CA THR A 138 -9.67 6.51 -1.71
C THR A 138 -9.40 7.82 -0.97
N ALA A 139 -9.34 8.94 -1.68
CA ALA A 139 -9.13 10.27 -1.12
C ALA A 139 -9.70 11.33 -2.05
N LYS A 140 -10.21 12.42 -1.48
CA LYS A 140 -10.54 13.63 -2.26
C LYS A 140 -9.33 14.56 -2.30
N VAL A 141 -8.48 14.40 -3.31
CA VAL A 141 -7.30 15.25 -3.52
C VAL A 141 -7.73 16.63 -4.02
N THR A 142 -7.21 17.68 -3.38
CA THR A 142 -7.47 19.09 -3.70
C THR A 142 -6.19 19.91 -3.56
N SER A 143 -6.20 21.17 -4.00
CA SER A 143 -5.09 22.12 -3.74
C SER A 143 -4.76 22.24 -2.25
N LYS A 144 -5.80 22.18 -1.38
CA LYS A 144 -5.66 22.21 0.07
C LYS A 144 -4.89 21.00 0.62
N THR A 145 -5.22 19.79 0.17
CA THR A 145 -4.61 18.56 0.71
C THR A 145 -3.27 18.25 0.06
N GLY A 146 -3.08 18.65 -1.19
CA GLY A 146 -2.03 18.11 -2.04
C GLY A 146 -2.30 16.64 -2.39
N GLN A 147 -1.39 16.07 -3.18
CA GLN A 147 -1.42 14.68 -3.63
C GLN A 147 -1.21 13.72 -2.45
N VAL A 148 -1.70 12.48 -2.56
CA VAL A 148 -1.30 11.41 -1.65
C VAL A 148 0.19 11.15 -1.82
N VAL A 149 0.93 11.05 -0.72
CA VAL A 149 2.38 10.82 -0.74
C VAL A 149 2.76 9.48 -0.16
N ALA A 150 1.94 8.95 0.74
CA ALA A 150 2.24 7.71 1.44
C ALA A 150 0.96 6.99 1.85
N MET A 151 1.03 5.67 1.94
CA MET A 151 -0.05 4.80 2.40
C MET A 151 0.51 3.66 3.27
N ARG A 152 -0.28 3.17 4.22
CA ARG A 152 -0.07 1.89 4.94
C ARG A 152 -1.39 1.21 5.24
N VAL A 153 -1.41 -0.11 5.20
CA VAL A 153 -2.50 -0.90 5.77
C VAL A 153 -2.14 -1.18 7.22
N ILE A 154 -3.09 -0.97 8.11
CA ILE A 154 -2.93 -1.16 9.55
C ILE A 154 -4.12 -1.95 10.09
N LYS A 155 -3.94 -2.60 11.24
CA LYS A 155 -5.05 -3.08 12.08
C LYS A 155 -4.92 -2.38 13.41
N ARG A 156 -6.05 -1.84 13.89
CA ARG A 156 -6.15 -1.31 15.25
C ARG A 156 -6.61 -2.43 16.16
N ASN A 157 -6.26 -2.32 17.43
CA ASN A 157 -6.88 -3.17 18.43
C ASN A 157 -8.35 -2.81 18.58
N ASP A 158 -9.24 -3.69 18.16
CA ASP A 158 -10.52 -3.79 18.83
C ASP A 158 -10.26 -4.51 20.16
N ALA A 159 -10.84 -4.04 21.27
CA ALA A 159 -10.77 -4.70 22.58
C ALA A 159 -11.24 -6.19 22.56
N LYS A 160 -11.82 -6.65 21.44
CA LYS A 160 -12.26 -8.02 21.17
C LYS A 160 -11.19 -8.93 20.53
N THR A 161 -10.07 -8.39 20.04
CA THR A 161 -9.06 -9.15 19.27
C THR A 161 -7.92 -9.67 20.15
N ALA A 162 -7.76 -9.16 21.37
CA ALA A 162 -6.68 -9.56 22.29
C ALA A 162 -6.81 -11.00 22.84
N ALA A 163 -7.92 -11.70 22.59
CA ALA A 163 -8.18 -13.04 23.11
C ALA A 163 -7.74 -14.20 22.20
N THR A 164 -7.29 -13.93 20.96
CA THR A 164 -7.02 -15.03 20.01
C THR A 164 -5.80 -14.74 19.15
N LYS A 165 -4.62 -15.18 19.61
CA LYS A 165 -3.79 -16.21 18.98
C LYS A 165 -2.38 -16.18 19.57
N ARG A 166 -2.05 -17.29 20.21
CA ARG A 166 -0.70 -17.69 20.61
C ARG A 166 0.09 -18.02 19.33
N ALA A 167 1.37 -17.68 19.35
CA ALA A 167 2.34 -17.83 18.27
C ALA A 167 2.31 -19.22 17.62
N GLU A 168 2.19 -19.25 16.30
CA GLU A 168 2.71 -20.33 15.46
C GLU A 168 3.40 -19.68 14.25
N GLU A 169 4.59 -20.19 13.96
CA GLU A 169 5.61 -19.67 13.07
C GLU A 169 5.08 -19.45 11.65
N THR A 170 5.19 -18.23 11.12
CA THR A 170 5.09 -17.97 9.68
C THR A 170 6.06 -16.85 9.31
N THR A 171 7.10 -17.27 8.61
CA THR A 171 8.20 -16.52 8.00
C THR A 171 7.76 -15.29 7.18
N ASP A 172 8.31 -14.13 7.55
CA ASP A 172 8.77 -13.00 6.72
C ASP A 172 7.89 -12.50 5.55
N ILE A 173 6.69 -11.97 5.81
CA ILE A 173 5.99 -11.12 4.83
C ILE A 173 5.34 -9.92 5.55
N VAL A 174 6.08 -8.80 5.59
CA VAL A 174 5.70 -7.37 5.72
C VAL A 174 4.41 -6.94 6.44
N ASP A 175 4.62 -5.97 7.33
CA ASP A 175 3.65 -5.16 8.08
C ASP A 175 3.03 -5.94 9.26
N GLU A 176 3.89 -6.28 10.25
CA GLU A 176 3.43 -6.68 11.58
C GLU A 176 2.45 -5.62 12.12
N TYR A 177 1.28 -6.10 12.54
CA TYR A 177 0.22 -5.27 13.06
C TYR A 177 0.57 -4.84 14.48
N GLU A 178 1.14 -3.65 14.60
CA GLU A 178 1.62 -3.15 15.88
C GLU A 178 0.47 -2.63 16.75
N ILE A 179 0.30 -3.27 17.90
CA ILE A 179 -0.58 -2.84 18.98
C ILE A 179 0.08 -1.67 19.70
N GLY A 180 -0.62 -0.53 19.82
CA GLY A 180 -0.06 0.66 20.47
C GLY A 180 1.03 1.35 19.65
N ALA A 181 1.00 1.15 18.33
CA ALA A 181 1.95 1.76 17.42
C ALA A 181 1.78 3.28 17.34
N ASP A 182 2.86 3.97 17.01
CA ASP A 182 2.83 5.38 16.67
C ASP A 182 2.95 5.59 15.16
N LEU A 183 2.22 6.57 14.65
CA LEU A 183 2.43 7.11 13.32
C LEU A 183 3.53 8.18 13.39
N LEU A 184 4.59 7.99 12.60
CA LEU A 184 5.59 9.01 12.33
C LEU A 184 5.37 9.58 10.93
N VAL A 185 5.25 10.91 10.79
CA VAL A 185 5.20 11.58 9.49
C VAL A 185 6.35 12.57 9.39
N THR A 186 7.12 12.49 8.30
CA THR A 186 8.30 13.34 8.06
C THR A 186 8.16 14.10 6.74
N SER A 187 8.54 15.37 6.77
CA SER A 187 8.51 16.28 5.64
C SER A 187 9.81 16.28 4.83
N ALA A 188 9.79 16.96 3.68
CA ALA A 188 10.97 17.13 2.82
C ALA A 188 12.07 17.96 3.50
N GLN A 189 11.69 18.90 4.37
CA GLN A 189 12.64 19.76 5.10
C GLN A 189 13.01 19.21 6.49
N GLY A 190 12.62 17.96 6.79
CA GLY A 190 12.99 17.30 8.05
C GLY A 190 12.11 17.62 9.25
N GLN A 191 10.96 18.27 9.05
CA GLN A 191 9.95 18.42 10.10
C GLN A 191 9.24 17.07 10.32
N THR A 192 9.20 16.61 11.56
CA THR A 192 8.57 15.33 11.93
C THR A 192 7.52 15.51 13.01
N ILE A 193 6.43 14.75 12.91
CA ILE A 193 5.47 14.54 14.00
C ILE A 193 5.39 13.04 14.30
N ARG A 194 5.27 12.71 15.59
CA ARG A 194 4.91 11.38 16.10
C ARG A 194 3.58 11.53 16.84
N LEU A 195 2.61 10.67 16.53
CA LEU A 195 1.32 10.62 17.22
C LEU A 195 0.84 9.18 17.34
N PRO A 196 0.06 8.84 18.38
CA PRO A 196 -0.63 7.56 18.47
C PRO A 196 -1.40 7.22 17.20
N LEU A 197 -1.31 5.98 16.73
CA LEU A 197 -2.01 5.54 15.52
C LEU A 197 -3.54 5.70 15.64
N ASP A 198 -4.06 5.56 16.86
CA ASP A 198 -5.48 5.71 17.18
C ASP A 198 -5.99 7.15 17.03
N ASP A 199 -5.11 8.15 17.14
CA ASP A 199 -5.44 9.57 16.96
C ASP A 199 -5.69 9.93 15.48
N VAL A 200 -5.27 9.08 14.54
CA VAL A 200 -5.64 9.24 13.14
C VAL A 200 -7.12 8.87 12.99
N PRO A 201 -8.00 9.73 12.46
CA PRO A 201 -9.41 9.39 12.40
C PRO A 201 -9.72 8.41 11.26
N THR A 202 -10.58 7.44 11.55
CA THR A 202 -11.21 6.57 10.56
C THR A 202 -12.38 7.27 9.91
N LEU A 203 -12.31 7.49 8.60
CA LEU A 203 -13.32 8.19 7.81
C LEU A 203 -13.70 7.38 6.56
N GLY A 204 -14.78 7.80 5.90
CA GLY A 204 -15.15 7.27 4.59
C GLY A 204 -14.05 7.50 3.54
N ARG A 205 -14.00 6.63 2.53
CA ARG A 205 -12.94 6.65 1.51
C ARG A 205 -12.84 8.01 0.80
N GLN A 206 -13.95 8.53 0.28
CA GLN A 206 -13.95 9.72 -0.58
C GLN A 206 -14.03 11.03 0.23
N THR A 207 -13.18 11.14 1.26
CA THR A 207 -13.05 12.34 2.10
C THR A 207 -11.65 12.95 1.95
N GLN A 208 -11.48 14.19 2.41
CA GLN A 208 -10.17 14.88 2.41
C GLN A 208 -9.26 14.42 3.54
N GLY A 209 -9.81 13.82 4.60
CA GLY A 209 -9.10 13.60 5.85
C GLY A 209 -9.02 14.84 6.74
N VAL A 210 -8.27 14.72 7.83
CA VAL A 210 -7.98 15.80 8.77
C VAL A 210 -6.51 16.20 8.68
N ARG A 211 -6.13 17.31 9.29
CA ARG A 211 -4.71 17.70 9.37
C ARG A 211 -4.01 16.84 10.41
N ILE A 212 -2.99 16.09 9.99
CA ILE A 212 -2.12 15.27 10.85
C ILE A 212 -0.90 16.09 11.29
N ILE A 213 -0.29 16.83 10.36
CA ILE A 213 0.84 17.71 10.63
C ILE A 213 0.60 19.10 10.06
N LYS A 214 0.90 20.14 10.85
CA LYS A 214 0.96 21.51 10.35
C LYS A 214 2.39 21.78 9.85
N LEU A 215 2.53 21.77 8.53
CA LEU A 215 3.81 21.98 7.87
C LEU A 215 4.18 23.47 7.81
N ASN A 216 5.49 23.72 7.79
CA ASN A 216 6.04 25.04 7.48
C ASN A 216 5.72 25.47 6.05
N SER A 217 5.79 26.77 5.78
CA SER A 217 5.54 27.33 4.45
C SER A 217 6.53 26.74 3.43
N GLY A 218 6.01 26.25 2.30
CA GLY A 218 6.81 25.61 1.26
C GLY A 218 7.27 24.18 1.56
N ASP A 219 6.94 23.62 2.72
CA ASP A 219 7.27 22.25 3.09
C ASP A 219 6.14 21.27 2.71
N GLN A 220 6.50 20.00 2.53
CA GLN A 220 5.58 18.94 2.14
C GLN A 220 5.91 17.64 2.87
N ALA A 221 4.89 16.95 3.37
CA ALA A 221 5.03 15.58 3.85
C ALA A 221 5.58 14.67 2.73
N LYS A 222 6.51 13.78 3.07
CA LYS A 222 7.14 12.85 2.11
C LYS A 222 7.11 11.41 2.55
N ALA A 223 7.27 11.15 3.84
CA ALA A 223 7.38 9.80 4.38
C ALA A 223 6.43 9.59 5.55
N LEU A 224 6.03 8.33 5.71
CA LEU A 224 5.26 7.84 6.84
C LEU A 224 5.93 6.55 7.33
N ALA A 225 6.00 6.36 8.64
CA ALA A 225 6.38 5.10 9.27
C ALA A 225 5.39 4.76 10.38
N ILE A 226 5.19 3.48 10.61
CA ILE A 226 4.52 2.93 11.79
C ILE A 226 5.66 2.43 12.70
N LEU A 227 5.60 2.76 13.98
CA LEU A 227 6.64 2.54 14.98
C LEU A 227 6.12 1.72 16.17
#